data_AF-A0A9P6VUU6-F1
#
_entry.id   AF-A0A9P6VUU6-F1
#
_cell.length_a   1.000
_cell.length_b   1.000
_cell.length_c   1.000
_cell.angle_alpha   90.00
_cell.angle_beta   90.00
_cell.angle_gamma   90.00
#
_symmetry.space_group_name_H-M   'P 1'
#
loop_
_entity.id
_entity.type
_entity.pdbx_description
1 polymer ?
#
loop_
_entity_poly.entity_id
_entity_poly.type
_entity_poly.pdbx_seq_one_letter_code
_entity_poly.pdbx_strand_id
1 'polypeptide(L)'
;MAGPPSTSSAGRRPSQGPKVQPGTFGHGSPLEGQSFETIAEKLKDTTIDYKVKTNLATELRDAIDMYQKDLDLGKLFEVLLPCFTDILRTGEPAFRSNSGEHKLRNLLIQILHRLPHVEPLRQHAPDLMSLLLYLLRIESEDNAALCMKVIIDLHRTYSRPPSPSSTAPAVAGADAAGTTPTTDPTVVQIEQSVDEFLEIVAELFKNMGSVVEETFRDTGNRTTRSQVSGSGAAAGGGSGADVQSPSSAGGPPSIGGDSDAGGGPAQPVIHAPAMRSFKLLQDCPASIVFIFQTYRPLVNKAITIFVPLVFDFIQMQAEPQRRKHESMEPGKSWVGICPEIPKEKRGAFQDMVMAQTKTMSFLAYIHRVSNTALSSYLNVLPEIAVRLMKDCPSEAVAMKRDLIIATRHILQSDLRTAFLSQIDTLLDEHVLTGNSVTGHENLRPLAFSMLADLIHHCRAELTLPQL
;
A
#
# COMPACT_ATOMS: atom_id res chain seq x y z
N MET A 1 5.42 83.39 -10.60
CA MET A 1 5.89 82.10 -11.11
C MET A 1 5.07 80.99 -10.46
N ALA A 2 4.30 80.26 -11.27
CA ALA A 2 3.86 78.86 -11.08
C ALA A 2 2.71 78.63 -12.07
N GLY A 3 2.98 77.91 -13.17
CA GLY A 3 1.99 77.58 -14.19
C GLY A 3 1.03 76.46 -13.72
N PRO A 4 -0.09 76.24 -14.44
CA PRO A 4 -1.02 75.16 -14.11
C PRO A 4 -0.47 73.80 -14.58
N PRO A 5 -0.80 72.69 -13.88
CA PRO A 5 -0.30 71.37 -14.21
C PRO A 5 -1.09 70.72 -15.36
N SER A 6 -0.36 69.92 -16.12
CA SER A 6 -0.78 69.13 -17.28
C SER A 6 -1.72 67.97 -16.91
N THR A 7 -2.74 67.76 -17.73
CA THR A 7 -3.60 66.57 -17.73
C THR A 7 -3.06 65.54 -18.72
N SER A 8 -2.55 64.42 -18.21
CA SER A 8 -2.37 63.20 -19.00
C SER A 8 -2.32 61.99 -18.07
N SER A 9 -3.45 61.29 -17.94
CA SER A 9 -3.44 59.88 -17.55
C SER A 9 -4.22 59.11 -18.60
N ALA A 10 -3.49 58.58 -19.59
CA ALA A 10 -4.00 57.57 -20.49
C ALA A 10 -4.37 56.33 -19.66
N GLY A 11 -5.68 56.07 -19.52
CA GLY A 11 -6.20 54.90 -18.85
C GLY A 11 -5.84 53.64 -19.64
N ARG A 12 -4.86 52.88 -19.13
CA ARG A 12 -4.58 51.53 -19.59
C ARG A 12 -5.70 50.62 -19.06
N ARG A 13 -6.70 50.30 -19.90
CA ARG A 13 -7.67 49.23 -19.57
C ARG A 13 -6.88 47.92 -19.37
N PRO A 14 -7.05 47.19 -18.26
CA PRO A 14 -6.58 45.81 -18.21
C PRO A 14 -7.38 45.03 -19.25
N SER A 15 -6.69 44.39 -20.20
CA SER A 15 -7.27 43.39 -21.08
C SER A 15 -7.83 42.28 -20.20
N GLN A 16 -9.15 42.23 -20.02
CA GLN A 16 -9.80 41.02 -19.53
C GLN A 16 -9.53 39.95 -20.59
N GLY A 17 -8.62 39.02 -20.28
CA GLY A 17 -8.53 37.77 -21.02
C GLY A 17 -9.90 37.08 -21.00
N PRO A 18 -10.15 36.16 -21.95
CA PRO A 18 -11.44 35.47 -22.03
C PRO A 18 -11.78 34.88 -20.65
N LYS A 19 -12.91 35.30 -20.08
CA LYS A 19 -13.45 34.70 -18.86
C LYS A 19 -13.78 33.25 -19.20
N VAL A 20 -13.02 32.32 -18.61
CA VAL A 20 -13.31 30.87 -18.68
C VAL A 20 -14.74 30.66 -18.17
N GLN A 21 -15.57 29.94 -18.94
CA GLN A 21 -16.94 29.66 -18.51
C GLN A 21 -16.92 28.73 -17.29
N PRO A 22 -17.80 28.92 -16.29
CA PRO A 22 -17.91 28.00 -15.15
C PRO A 22 -18.08 26.56 -15.65
N GLY A 23 -17.34 25.61 -15.08
CA GLY A 23 -17.37 24.21 -15.52
C GLY A 23 -16.61 23.90 -16.82
N THR A 24 -15.73 24.79 -17.29
CA THR A 24 -14.83 24.53 -18.42
C THR A 24 -13.36 24.60 -18.02
N PHE A 25 -12.51 23.82 -18.68
CA PHE A 25 -11.06 23.89 -18.45
C PHE A 25 -10.47 25.18 -19.03
N GLY A 26 -9.68 25.87 -18.21
CA GLY A 26 -9.05 27.14 -18.56
C GLY A 26 -7.90 27.03 -19.56
N HIS A 27 -7.39 28.20 -19.96
CA HIS A 27 -6.33 28.32 -20.96
C HIS A 27 -5.03 27.64 -20.50
N GLY A 28 -4.42 26.84 -21.37
CA GLY A 28 -3.19 26.09 -21.09
C GLY A 28 -3.42 24.68 -20.53
N SER A 29 -4.65 24.33 -20.14
CA SER A 29 -5.02 22.95 -19.81
C SER A 29 -4.98 22.05 -21.04
N PRO A 30 -4.59 20.76 -20.94
CA PRO A 30 -4.73 19.81 -22.04
C PRO A 30 -6.19 19.66 -22.51
N LEU A 31 -7.15 20.03 -21.66
CA LEU A 31 -8.59 19.96 -21.93
C LEU A 31 -9.21 21.33 -22.24
N GLU A 32 -8.40 22.35 -22.55
CA GLU A 32 -8.84 23.72 -22.76
C GLU A 32 -10.14 23.83 -23.60
N GLY A 33 -11.12 24.54 -23.05
CA GLY A 33 -12.42 24.75 -23.69
C GLY A 33 -13.40 23.57 -23.62
N GLN A 34 -13.00 22.40 -23.12
CA GLN A 34 -13.95 21.31 -22.85
C GLN A 34 -14.73 21.58 -21.55
N SER A 35 -16.03 21.27 -21.57
CA SER A 35 -16.89 21.31 -20.38
C SER A 35 -16.81 20.01 -19.58
N PHE A 36 -17.06 20.09 -18.28
CA PHE A 36 -17.14 18.93 -17.40
C PHE A 36 -18.25 17.96 -17.83
N GLU A 37 -19.39 18.48 -18.29
CA GLU A 37 -20.50 17.69 -18.81
C GLU A 37 -20.09 16.88 -20.05
N THR A 38 -19.43 17.52 -21.02
CA THR A 38 -18.96 16.83 -22.24
C THR A 38 -17.96 15.71 -21.92
N ILE A 39 -17.10 15.92 -20.93
CA ILE A 39 -16.16 14.87 -20.49
C ILE A 39 -16.91 13.72 -19.82
N ALA A 40 -17.86 14.03 -18.93
CA ALA A 40 -18.67 13.02 -18.26
C ALA A 40 -19.45 12.16 -19.28
N GLU A 41 -20.08 12.78 -20.27
CA GLU A 41 -20.79 12.08 -21.35
C GLU A 41 -19.86 11.12 -22.12
N LYS A 42 -18.68 11.59 -22.54
CA LYS A 42 -17.69 10.77 -23.26
C LYS A 42 -17.19 9.59 -22.42
N LEU A 43 -16.99 9.78 -21.12
CA LEU A 43 -16.53 8.71 -20.23
C LEU A 43 -17.62 7.65 -20.03
N LYS A 44 -18.89 8.05 -19.91
CA LYS A 44 -20.03 7.15 -19.73
C LYS A 44 -20.45 6.41 -21.00
N ASP A 45 -20.19 6.97 -22.18
CA ASP A 45 -20.60 6.37 -23.45
C ASP A 45 -19.91 5.01 -23.70
N THR A 46 -20.68 3.92 -23.61
CA THR A 46 -20.19 2.55 -23.78
C THR A 46 -19.76 2.22 -25.21
N THR A 47 -20.10 3.06 -26.19
CA THR A 47 -19.71 2.89 -27.59
C THR A 47 -18.31 3.41 -27.89
N ILE A 48 -17.75 4.25 -27.01
CA ILE A 48 -16.41 4.81 -27.17
C ILE A 48 -15.35 3.81 -26.71
N ASP A 49 -14.35 3.59 -27.56
CA ASP A 49 -13.23 2.70 -27.29
C ASP A 49 -12.43 3.12 -26.03
N TYR A 50 -11.99 2.13 -25.25
CA TYR A 50 -11.25 2.36 -24.01
C TYR A 50 -9.98 3.20 -24.23
N LYS A 51 -9.29 3.08 -25.38
CA LYS A 51 -8.09 3.90 -25.65
C LYS A 51 -8.42 5.39 -25.64
N VAL A 52 -9.56 5.77 -26.20
CA VAL A 52 -10.03 7.16 -26.21
C VAL A 52 -10.37 7.60 -24.79
N LYS A 53 -11.10 6.78 -24.03
CA LYS A 53 -11.44 7.07 -22.63
C LYS A 53 -10.22 7.18 -21.73
N THR A 54 -9.24 6.29 -21.88
CA THR A 54 -7.97 6.30 -21.14
C THR A 54 -7.16 7.55 -21.45
N ASN A 55 -7.09 7.98 -22.72
CA ASN A 55 -6.43 9.23 -23.08
C ASN A 55 -7.13 10.43 -22.44
N LEU A 56 -8.46 10.50 -22.55
CA LEU A 56 -9.26 11.56 -21.94
C LEU A 56 -9.09 11.61 -20.41
N ALA A 57 -9.13 10.45 -19.74
CA ALA A 57 -8.92 10.35 -18.30
C ALA A 57 -7.48 10.73 -17.89
N THR A 58 -6.49 10.49 -18.75
CA THR A 58 -5.09 10.91 -18.52
C THR A 58 -4.98 12.43 -18.57
N GLU A 59 -5.52 13.06 -19.62
CA GLU A 59 -5.57 14.52 -19.75
C GLU A 59 -6.33 15.17 -18.59
N LEU A 60 -7.43 14.54 -18.15
CA LEU A 60 -8.22 14.98 -17.00
C LEU A 60 -7.43 14.91 -15.69
N ARG A 61 -6.73 13.81 -15.44
CA ARG A 61 -5.86 13.66 -14.27
C ARG A 61 -4.77 14.73 -14.25
N ASP A 62 -4.14 14.99 -15.38
CA ASP A 62 -3.04 15.95 -15.49
C ASP A 62 -3.55 17.39 -15.36
N ALA A 63 -4.73 17.68 -15.92
CA ALA A 63 -5.41 18.96 -15.74
C ALA A 63 -5.78 19.22 -14.28
N ILE A 64 -6.31 18.21 -13.58
CA ILE A 64 -6.62 18.31 -12.15
C ILE A 64 -5.34 18.57 -11.37
N ASP A 65 -4.26 17.82 -11.59
CA ASP A 65 -3.01 17.96 -10.83
C ASP A 65 -2.35 19.35 -11.01
N MET A 66 -2.35 19.86 -12.24
CA MET A 66 -1.60 21.08 -12.58
C MET A 66 -2.40 22.37 -12.35
N TYR A 67 -3.74 22.33 -12.49
CA TYR A 67 -4.59 23.53 -12.51
C TYR A 67 -5.64 23.57 -11.39
N GLN A 68 -5.45 22.86 -10.27
CA GLN A 68 -6.42 22.80 -9.16
C GLN A 68 -7.01 24.15 -8.74
N LYS A 69 -6.19 25.22 -8.73
CA LYS A 69 -6.60 26.56 -8.28
C LYS A 69 -7.53 27.27 -9.26
N ASP A 70 -7.48 26.90 -10.53
CA ASP A 70 -8.23 27.54 -11.61
C ASP A 70 -9.51 26.76 -11.95
N LEU A 71 -9.70 25.58 -11.35
CA LEU A 71 -10.88 24.74 -11.55
C LEU A 71 -12.04 25.17 -10.65
N ASP A 72 -13.25 25.14 -11.21
CA ASP A 72 -14.48 25.20 -10.44
C ASP A 72 -14.71 23.86 -9.72
N LEU A 73 -14.11 23.72 -8.54
CA LEU A 73 -14.13 22.47 -7.77
C LEU A 73 -15.54 22.06 -7.34
N GLY A 74 -16.43 23.02 -7.07
CA GLY A 74 -17.83 22.72 -6.76
C GLY A 74 -18.51 22.03 -7.94
N LYS A 75 -18.41 22.63 -9.13
CA LYS A 75 -18.98 22.04 -10.34
C LYS A 75 -18.30 20.73 -10.75
N LEU A 76 -16.99 20.60 -10.53
CA LEU A 76 -16.25 19.35 -10.75
C LEU A 76 -16.81 18.22 -9.89
N PHE A 77 -17.05 18.47 -8.60
CA PHE A 77 -17.62 17.46 -7.71
C PHE A 77 -19.11 17.18 -7.99
N GLU A 78 -19.87 18.15 -8.49
CA GLU A 78 -21.28 17.92 -8.88
C GLU A 78 -21.42 17.09 -10.16
N VAL A 79 -20.48 17.22 -11.11
CA VAL A 79 -20.62 16.62 -12.45
C VAL A 79 -19.70 15.42 -12.64
N LEU A 80 -18.41 15.58 -12.39
CA LEU A 80 -17.40 14.57 -12.72
C LEU A 80 -17.26 13.50 -11.63
N LEU A 81 -17.36 13.87 -10.35
CA LEU A 81 -17.25 12.88 -9.28
C LEU A 81 -18.35 11.80 -9.36
N PRO A 82 -19.65 12.12 -9.53
CA PRO A 82 -20.70 11.12 -9.79
C PRO A 82 -20.45 10.29 -11.06
N CYS A 83 -19.81 10.87 -12.08
CA CYS A 83 -19.43 10.13 -13.27
C CYS A 83 -18.39 9.05 -12.95
N PHE A 84 -17.35 9.40 -12.19
CA PHE A 84 -16.30 8.44 -11.82
C PHE A 84 -16.85 7.35 -10.91
N THR A 85 -17.66 7.72 -9.93
CA THR A 85 -18.23 6.77 -8.97
C THR A 85 -19.18 5.78 -9.65
N ASP A 86 -20.00 6.24 -10.60
CA ASP A 86 -20.90 5.41 -11.39
C ASP A 86 -20.14 4.37 -12.24
N ILE A 87 -19.10 4.81 -12.97
CA ILE A 87 -18.27 3.91 -13.79
C ILE A 87 -17.58 2.85 -12.90
N LEU A 88 -17.01 3.26 -11.77
CA LEU A 88 -16.29 2.36 -10.87
C LEU A 88 -17.24 1.40 -10.13
N ARG A 89 -18.46 1.83 -9.81
CA ARG A 89 -19.44 1.00 -9.09
C ARG A 89 -20.15 -0.01 -10.00
N THR A 90 -20.46 0.37 -11.24
CA THR A 90 -21.25 -0.45 -12.17
C THR A 90 -20.40 -1.28 -13.13
N GLY A 91 -19.17 -0.85 -13.43
CA GLY A 91 -18.27 -1.61 -14.29
C GLY A 91 -17.64 -2.80 -13.57
N GLU A 92 -17.24 -3.81 -14.34
CA GLU A 92 -16.55 -5.00 -13.82
C GLU A 92 -15.07 -4.70 -13.52
N PRO A 93 -14.46 -5.35 -12.51
CA PRO A 93 -13.04 -5.23 -12.26
C PRO A 93 -12.22 -6.00 -13.32
N ALA A 94 -11.14 -5.40 -13.77
CA ALA A 94 -10.22 -6.00 -14.74
C ALA A 94 -8.82 -6.15 -14.13
N PHE A 95 -8.22 -7.33 -14.26
CA PHE A 95 -6.96 -7.68 -13.57
C PHE A 95 -5.74 -7.74 -14.50
N ARG A 96 -5.95 -7.65 -15.83
CA ARG A 96 -4.85 -7.62 -16.81
C ARG A 96 -4.37 -6.19 -16.99
N SER A 97 -3.09 -5.93 -16.74
CA SER A 97 -2.51 -4.58 -16.76
C SER A 97 -2.64 -3.87 -18.11
N ASN A 98 -2.71 -4.62 -19.22
CA ASN A 98 -2.86 -4.06 -20.55
C ASN A 98 -4.32 -3.85 -20.99
N SER A 99 -5.31 -4.30 -20.21
CA SER A 99 -6.73 -4.10 -20.52
C SER A 99 -7.07 -2.62 -20.47
N GLY A 100 -7.82 -2.14 -21.48
CA GLY A 100 -8.31 -0.76 -21.52
C GLY A 100 -9.22 -0.44 -20.33
N GLU A 101 -10.01 -1.41 -19.88
CA GLU A 101 -10.87 -1.30 -18.71
C GLU A 101 -10.07 -1.13 -17.43
N HIS A 102 -9.07 -1.98 -17.20
CA HIS A 102 -8.18 -1.87 -16.04
C HIS A 102 -7.48 -0.51 -16.00
N LYS A 103 -6.94 -0.06 -17.14
CA LYS A 103 -6.29 1.26 -17.27
C LYS A 103 -7.24 2.41 -16.98
N LEU A 104 -8.46 2.37 -17.50
CA LEU A 104 -9.46 3.39 -17.24
C LEU A 104 -9.82 3.44 -15.75
N ARG A 105 -10.14 2.29 -15.14
CA ARG A 105 -10.47 2.20 -13.70
C ARG A 105 -9.32 2.72 -12.83
N ASN A 106 -8.09 2.30 -13.13
CA ASN A 106 -6.90 2.76 -12.44
C ASN A 106 -6.72 4.28 -12.54
N LEU A 107 -6.88 4.87 -13.73
CA LEU A 107 -6.83 6.32 -13.92
C LEU A 107 -7.93 7.06 -13.15
N LEU A 108 -9.16 6.54 -13.13
CA LEU A 108 -10.24 7.15 -12.36
C LEU A 108 -9.95 7.13 -10.86
N ILE A 109 -9.42 6.04 -10.32
CA ILE A 109 -9.02 5.96 -8.90
C ILE A 109 -7.81 6.87 -8.62
N GLN A 110 -6.86 7.00 -9.54
CA GLN A 110 -5.78 8.01 -9.43
C GLN A 110 -6.34 9.44 -9.40
N ILE A 111 -7.36 9.74 -10.19
CA ILE A 111 -8.05 11.03 -10.15
C ILE A 111 -8.68 11.24 -8.78
N LEU A 112 -9.42 10.24 -8.25
CA LEU A 112 -10.01 10.31 -6.89
C LEU A 112 -8.95 10.61 -5.82
N HIS A 113 -7.79 9.96 -5.89
CA HIS A 113 -6.68 10.19 -4.95
C HIS A 113 -6.03 11.58 -5.08
N ARG A 114 -6.18 12.25 -6.23
CA ARG A 114 -5.64 13.60 -6.48
C ARG A 114 -6.64 14.72 -6.21
N LEU A 115 -7.90 14.41 -5.90
CA LEU A 115 -8.89 15.44 -5.63
C LEU A 115 -8.50 16.26 -4.39
N PRO A 116 -8.62 17.59 -4.42
CA PRO A 116 -8.31 18.41 -3.26
C PRO A 116 -9.37 18.20 -2.17
N HIS A 117 -8.93 17.93 -0.94
CA HIS A 117 -9.80 17.74 0.23
C HIS A 117 -10.24 19.10 0.80
N VAL A 118 -11.08 19.81 0.04
CA VAL A 118 -11.62 21.15 0.35
C VAL A 118 -13.09 21.09 0.74
N GLU A 119 -13.64 22.22 1.22
CA GLU A 119 -15.03 22.33 1.68
C GLU A 119 -16.06 21.77 0.68
N PRO A 120 -15.98 22.05 -0.64
CA PRO A 120 -16.93 21.48 -1.61
C PRO A 120 -16.93 19.95 -1.70
N LEU A 121 -15.83 19.26 -1.34
CA LEU A 121 -15.79 17.80 -1.33
C LEU A 121 -16.55 17.20 -0.14
N ARG A 122 -16.70 17.96 0.96
CA ARG A 122 -17.22 17.47 2.25
C ARG A 122 -18.55 16.73 2.09
N GLN A 123 -19.49 17.31 1.34
CA GLN A 123 -20.82 16.70 1.14
C GLN A 123 -20.78 15.36 0.37
N HIS A 124 -19.73 15.11 -0.41
CA HIS A 124 -19.55 13.88 -1.20
C HIS A 124 -18.65 12.85 -0.50
N ALA A 125 -17.95 13.22 0.58
CA ALA A 125 -16.98 12.37 1.26
C ALA A 125 -17.57 11.04 1.77
N PRO A 126 -18.79 10.97 2.34
CA PRO A 126 -19.38 9.70 2.78
C PRO A 126 -19.64 8.72 1.62
N ASP A 127 -20.19 9.21 0.51
CA ASP A 127 -20.45 8.39 -0.68
C ASP A 127 -19.15 7.90 -1.32
N LEU A 128 -18.13 8.77 -1.34
CA LEU A 128 -16.80 8.42 -1.80
C LEU A 128 -16.16 7.34 -0.89
N MET A 129 -16.28 7.48 0.43
CA MET A 129 -15.81 6.47 1.38
C MET A 129 -16.48 5.11 1.14
N SER A 130 -17.81 5.09 1.01
CA SER A 130 -18.58 3.87 0.71
C SER A 130 -18.13 3.21 -0.60
N LEU A 131 -17.88 4.01 -1.65
CA LEU A 131 -17.34 3.48 -2.90
C LEU A 131 -15.96 2.84 -2.69
N LEU A 132 -15.05 3.52 -2.00
CA LEU A 132 -13.68 3.04 -1.81
C LEU A 132 -13.62 1.74 -1.00
N LEU A 133 -14.46 1.61 0.03
CA LEU A 133 -14.59 0.37 0.82
C LEU A 133 -15.12 -0.80 -0.03
N TYR A 134 -16.09 -0.53 -0.91
CA TYR A 134 -16.55 -1.51 -1.89
C TYR A 134 -15.43 -1.92 -2.87
N LEU A 135 -14.74 -0.94 -3.47
CA LEU A 135 -13.65 -1.19 -4.42
C LEU A 135 -12.50 -1.97 -3.79
N LEU A 136 -12.18 -1.70 -2.51
CA LEU A 136 -11.13 -2.40 -1.77
C LEU A 136 -11.36 -3.92 -1.72
N ARG A 137 -12.61 -4.40 -1.83
CA ARG A 137 -12.97 -5.82 -1.84
C ARG A 137 -12.86 -6.48 -3.22
N ILE A 138 -13.11 -5.73 -4.30
CA ILE A 138 -13.32 -6.30 -5.64
C ILE A 138 -12.23 -5.98 -6.66
N GLU A 139 -11.44 -4.94 -6.41
CA GLU A 139 -10.43 -4.46 -7.34
C GLU A 139 -9.17 -5.34 -7.40
N SER A 140 -8.32 -5.06 -8.38
CA SER A 140 -6.94 -5.54 -8.41
C SER A 140 -6.10 -4.92 -7.29
N GLU A 141 -4.99 -5.57 -6.94
CA GLU A 141 -4.09 -5.14 -5.86
C GLU A 141 -3.58 -3.70 -5.98
N ASP A 142 -3.34 -3.22 -7.20
CA ASP A 142 -2.83 -1.88 -7.49
C ASP A 142 -3.90 -0.79 -7.31
N ASN A 143 -5.11 -1.04 -7.79
CA ASN A 143 -6.27 -0.18 -7.61
C ASN A 143 -6.67 -0.13 -6.14
N ALA A 144 -6.70 -1.28 -5.46
CA ALA A 144 -6.98 -1.37 -4.03
C ALA A 144 -5.96 -0.62 -3.16
N ALA A 145 -4.67 -0.64 -3.53
CA ALA A 145 -3.65 0.13 -2.84
C ALA A 145 -3.88 1.65 -2.96
N LEU A 146 -4.40 2.12 -4.10
CA LEU A 146 -4.85 3.51 -4.23
C LEU A 146 -6.09 3.77 -3.39
N CYS A 147 -7.10 2.88 -3.42
CA CYS A 147 -8.30 3.01 -2.58
C CYS A 147 -7.95 3.13 -1.10
N MET A 148 -7.04 2.29 -0.59
CA MET A 148 -6.53 2.35 0.78
C MET A 148 -5.98 3.74 1.14
N LYS A 149 -5.20 4.36 0.24
CA LYS A 149 -4.66 5.72 0.47
C LYS A 149 -5.76 6.76 0.57
N VAL A 150 -6.73 6.73 -0.35
CA VAL A 150 -7.85 7.69 -0.31
C VAL A 150 -8.70 7.51 0.95
N ILE A 151 -8.98 6.28 1.38
CA ILE A 151 -9.68 5.98 2.63
C ILE A 151 -8.96 6.63 3.82
N ILE A 152 -7.64 6.43 3.92
CA ILE A 152 -6.84 7.01 5.00
C ILE A 152 -6.80 8.54 4.94
N ASP A 153 -6.73 9.13 3.74
CA ASP A 153 -6.75 10.58 3.58
C ASP A 153 -8.11 11.19 3.94
N LEU A 154 -9.22 10.50 3.63
CA LEU A 154 -10.56 10.91 4.08
C LEU A 154 -10.68 10.86 5.60
N HIS A 155 -10.23 9.78 6.25
CA HIS A 155 -10.18 9.75 7.71
C HIS A 155 -9.27 10.84 8.25
N ARG A 156 -8.12 11.14 7.64
CA ARG A 156 -7.23 12.22 8.09
C ARG A 156 -7.90 13.58 8.03
N THR A 157 -8.61 13.87 6.94
CA THR A 157 -9.30 15.15 6.74
C THR A 157 -10.53 15.29 7.64
N TYR A 158 -11.34 14.25 7.75
CA TYR A 158 -12.67 14.30 8.37
C TYR A 158 -12.76 13.60 9.74
N SER A 159 -11.64 13.37 10.43
CA SER A 159 -11.63 12.81 11.81
C SER A 159 -11.58 13.85 12.92
N ARG A 160 -11.37 15.12 12.60
CA ARG A 160 -11.38 16.22 13.57
C ARG A 160 -12.57 17.13 13.29
N PRO A 161 -13.33 17.57 14.31
CA PRO A 161 -14.28 18.64 14.12
C PRO A 161 -13.52 19.87 13.57
N PRO A 162 -14.11 20.60 12.59
CA PRO A 162 -13.46 21.77 12.01
C PRO A 162 -13.06 22.75 13.13
N SER A 163 -11.85 23.30 13.01
CA SER A 163 -11.38 24.40 13.87
C SER A 163 -12.43 25.50 13.89
N PRO A 164 -12.86 26.01 15.05
CA PRO A 164 -13.71 27.18 15.10
C PRO A 164 -12.87 28.43 14.74
N SER A 165 -12.64 28.69 13.45
CA SER A 165 -12.10 29.98 13.00
C SER A 165 -12.27 30.24 11.49
N SER A 166 -13.27 31.06 11.15
CA SER A 166 -13.12 32.40 10.55
C SER A 166 -14.34 32.74 9.69
N THR A 167 -14.86 33.96 9.89
CA THR A 167 -16.05 34.58 9.23
C THR A 167 -17.45 34.28 9.80
N ALA A 168 -17.62 34.41 11.11
CA ALA A 168 -18.86 34.99 11.63
C ALA A 168 -18.50 36.04 12.69
N PRO A 169 -18.94 37.31 12.57
CA PRO A 169 -18.78 38.25 13.65
C PRO A 169 -19.53 37.70 14.86
N ALA A 170 -18.85 37.58 15.99
CA ALA A 170 -19.47 37.27 17.27
C ALA A 170 -20.46 38.40 17.58
N VAL A 171 -21.73 38.18 17.25
CA VAL A 171 -22.82 39.02 17.73
C VAL A 171 -22.96 38.70 19.21
N ALA A 172 -22.29 39.50 20.04
CA ALA A 172 -22.45 39.48 21.48
C ALA A 172 -23.87 39.95 21.81
N GLY A 173 -24.76 39.00 22.09
CA GLY A 173 -26.07 39.27 22.67
C GLY A 173 -27.19 38.43 22.08
N ALA A 174 -27.35 37.20 22.59
CA ALA A 174 -28.65 36.54 22.78
C ALA A 174 -28.44 35.19 23.49
N ASP A 175 -28.86 35.16 24.76
CA ASP A 175 -29.42 34.04 25.51
C ASP A 175 -28.77 32.65 25.43
N ALA A 176 -28.17 32.29 26.56
CA ALA A 176 -27.74 30.95 26.92
C ALA A 176 -28.94 30.01 27.06
N ALA A 177 -29.24 29.25 26.00
CA ALA A 177 -30.07 28.06 26.06
C ALA A 177 -29.63 27.03 25.00
N GLY A 178 -28.89 26.00 25.43
CA GLY A 178 -29.07 24.64 24.90
C GLY A 178 -28.54 24.27 23.51
N THR A 179 -27.66 25.04 22.84
CA THR A 179 -27.07 24.57 21.58
C THR A 179 -25.94 23.58 21.88
N THR A 180 -26.27 22.29 21.97
CA THR A 180 -25.27 21.21 21.84
C THR A 180 -24.44 21.47 20.59
N PRO A 181 -23.11 21.35 20.61
CA PRO A 181 -22.31 21.45 19.40
C PRO A 181 -22.80 20.35 18.44
N THR A 182 -23.52 20.74 17.39
CA THR A 182 -23.97 19.82 16.35
C THR A 182 -22.72 19.24 15.70
N THR A 183 -22.43 17.98 15.99
CA THR A 183 -21.36 17.21 15.36
C THR A 183 -21.60 17.20 13.85
N ASP A 184 -20.57 17.55 13.08
CA ASP A 184 -20.62 17.55 11.61
C ASP A 184 -21.09 16.17 11.12
N PRO A 185 -22.22 16.06 10.39
CA PRO A 185 -22.76 14.79 9.96
C PRO A 185 -21.80 14.02 9.05
N THR A 186 -20.91 14.71 8.35
CA THR A 186 -19.87 14.09 7.52
C THR A 186 -18.85 13.35 8.38
N VAL A 187 -18.38 14.01 9.46
CA VAL A 187 -17.41 13.42 10.40
C VAL A 187 -17.99 12.15 11.02
N VAL A 188 -19.26 12.20 11.43
CA VAL A 188 -19.96 11.04 12.02
C VAL A 188 -20.06 9.88 11.03
N GLN A 189 -20.43 10.13 9.77
CA GLN A 189 -20.54 9.07 8.76
C GLN A 189 -19.17 8.48 8.39
N ILE A 190 -18.13 9.31 8.30
CA ILE A 190 -16.76 8.83 8.08
C ILE A 190 -16.28 8.00 9.27
N GLU A 191 -16.57 8.41 10.51
CA GLU A 191 -16.26 7.62 11.70
C GLU A 191 -17.01 6.27 11.73
N GLN A 192 -18.28 6.23 11.30
CA GLN A 192 -19.06 4.98 11.20
C GLN A 192 -18.46 3.97 10.21
N SER A 193 -17.70 4.44 9.21
CA SER A 193 -17.06 3.57 8.22
C SER A 193 -15.83 2.81 8.76
N VAL A 194 -15.34 3.15 9.97
CA VAL A 194 -14.14 2.53 10.56
C VAL A 194 -14.34 1.04 10.86
N ASP A 195 -15.50 0.64 11.36
CA ASP A 195 -15.76 -0.78 11.67
C ASP A 195 -15.73 -1.62 10.37
N GLU A 196 -16.37 -1.16 9.29
CA GLU A 196 -16.34 -1.84 7.98
C GLU A 196 -14.92 -1.93 7.42
N PHE A 197 -14.13 -0.85 7.53
CA PHE A 197 -12.73 -0.85 7.15
C PHE A 197 -11.92 -1.92 7.90
N LEU A 198 -12.02 -1.95 9.23
CA LEU A 198 -11.31 -2.92 10.05
C LEU A 198 -11.77 -4.36 9.76
N GLU A 199 -13.05 -4.57 9.45
CA GLU A 199 -13.57 -5.87 9.02
C GLU A 199 -12.96 -6.34 7.70
N ILE A 200 -12.85 -5.46 6.69
CA ILE A 200 -12.19 -5.78 5.42
C ILE A 200 -10.73 -6.20 5.68
N VAL A 201 -10.00 -5.43 6.48
CA VAL A 201 -8.59 -5.73 6.77
C VAL A 201 -8.45 -7.03 7.57
N ALA A 202 -9.34 -7.30 8.52
CA ALA A 202 -9.37 -8.56 9.26
C ALA A 202 -9.64 -9.76 8.33
N GLU A 203 -10.56 -9.61 7.38
CA GLU A 203 -10.83 -10.63 6.36
C GLU A 203 -9.61 -10.88 5.46
N LEU A 204 -8.88 -9.82 5.07
CA LEU A 204 -7.63 -9.93 4.31
C LEU A 204 -6.60 -10.80 5.06
N PHE A 205 -6.37 -10.56 6.36
CA PHE A 205 -5.49 -11.40 7.17
C PHE A 205 -5.98 -12.87 7.25
N LYS A 206 -7.27 -13.09 7.50
CA LYS A 206 -7.88 -14.45 7.58
C LYS A 206 -7.67 -15.24 6.30
N ASN A 207 -7.78 -14.59 5.14
CA ASN A 207 -7.68 -15.25 3.85
C ASN A 207 -6.24 -15.67 3.50
N MET A 208 -5.22 -15.07 4.12
CA MET A 208 -3.82 -15.30 3.72
C MET A 208 -3.37 -16.75 3.82
N GLY A 209 -3.94 -17.56 4.72
CA GLY A 209 -3.60 -18.99 4.81
C GLY A 209 -3.82 -19.72 3.49
N SER A 210 -5.01 -19.53 2.90
CA SER A 210 -5.36 -20.08 1.59
C SER A 210 -4.46 -19.53 0.46
N VAL A 211 -4.14 -18.23 0.52
CA VAL A 211 -3.29 -17.57 -0.47
C VAL A 211 -1.87 -18.13 -0.45
N VAL A 212 -1.27 -18.31 0.72
CA VAL A 212 0.06 -18.90 0.87
C VAL A 212 0.07 -20.34 0.35
N GLU A 213 -0.93 -21.14 0.74
CA GLU A 213 -1.04 -22.53 0.28
C GLU A 213 -1.16 -22.60 -1.25
N GLU A 214 -2.09 -21.86 -1.85
CA GLU A 214 -2.30 -21.87 -3.30
C GLU A 214 -1.08 -21.32 -4.07
N THR A 215 -0.44 -20.28 -3.55
CA THR A 215 0.73 -19.64 -4.20
C THR A 215 1.92 -20.60 -4.20
N PHE A 216 2.23 -21.24 -3.08
CA PHE A 216 3.45 -22.04 -2.90
C PHE A 216 3.24 -23.56 -3.02
N ARG A 217 2.02 -24.02 -3.36
CA ARG A 217 1.78 -25.43 -3.66
C ARG A 217 2.78 -25.94 -4.70
N ASP A 218 3.29 -27.15 -4.47
CA ASP A 218 4.14 -27.86 -5.43
C ASP A 218 3.35 -28.13 -6.71
N THR A 219 3.58 -27.30 -7.72
CA THR A 219 3.09 -27.51 -9.09
C THR A 219 3.95 -28.53 -9.85
N GLY A 220 4.64 -29.43 -9.13
CA GLY A 220 5.29 -30.58 -9.74
C GLY A 220 4.25 -31.37 -10.54
N ASN A 221 4.38 -31.37 -11.87
CA ASN A 221 3.50 -32.05 -12.85
C ASN A 221 2.18 -31.38 -13.29
N ARG A 222 2.11 -30.05 -13.42
CA ARG A 222 1.14 -29.43 -14.37
C ARG A 222 1.81 -28.77 -15.57
N THR A 223 2.72 -29.49 -16.22
CA THR A 223 3.02 -29.26 -17.64
C THR A 223 1.79 -29.71 -18.45
N THR A 224 1.14 -28.75 -19.10
CA THR A 224 0.25 -28.92 -20.27
C THR A 224 -0.93 -29.89 -20.15
N ARG A 225 -2.05 -29.45 -19.55
CA ARG A 225 -3.39 -29.84 -20.04
C ARG A 225 -4.48 -28.90 -19.54
N SER A 226 -4.57 -27.71 -20.14
CA SER A 226 -5.87 -27.06 -20.33
C SER A 226 -6.24 -27.24 -21.80
N GLN A 227 -7.40 -27.83 -22.03
CA GLN A 227 -7.92 -28.27 -23.33
C GLN A 227 -7.90 -27.16 -24.37
N VAL A 228 -7.13 -27.36 -25.44
CA VAL A 228 -7.53 -26.92 -26.78
C VAL A 228 -7.78 -28.19 -27.57
N SER A 229 -9.05 -28.43 -27.88
CA SER A 229 -9.46 -29.44 -28.86
C SER A 229 -8.93 -29.03 -30.22
N GLY A 230 -8.03 -29.82 -30.79
CA GLY A 230 -7.49 -29.61 -32.13
C GLY A 230 -6.73 -30.86 -32.58
N SER A 231 -7.33 -31.58 -33.53
CA SER A 231 -6.82 -32.76 -34.20
C SER A 231 -5.57 -32.48 -35.06
N GLY A 232 -4.64 -33.42 -35.11
CA GLY A 232 -3.56 -33.41 -36.10
C GLY A 232 -2.42 -34.37 -35.74
N ALA A 233 -2.12 -35.29 -36.65
CA ALA A 233 -1.21 -36.41 -36.46
C ALA A 233 0.23 -36.15 -36.97
N ALA A 234 1.15 -36.97 -36.45
CA ALA A 234 2.35 -37.56 -37.08
C ALA A 234 3.74 -36.84 -37.04
N ALA A 235 4.65 -37.50 -36.30
CA ALA A 235 5.93 -38.09 -36.73
C ALA A 235 7.28 -37.33 -36.71
N GLY A 236 8.30 -38.03 -36.15
CA GLY A 236 9.76 -37.88 -36.32
C GLY A 236 10.44 -36.96 -35.28
N GLY A 237 11.49 -37.30 -34.52
CA GLY A 237 12.54 -38.32 -34.59
C GLY A 237 13.91 -37.61 -34.57
N GLY A 238 14.76 -37.81 -33.54
CA GLY A 238 16.19 -37.44 -33.60
C GLY A 238 16.83 -36.81 -32.34
N SER A 239 17.80 -37.54 -31.80
CA SER A 239 18.81 -37.33 -30.75
C SER A 239 19.70 -36.07 -30.80
N GLY A 240 20.19 -35.63 -29.62
CA GLY A 240 21.64 -35.44 -29.38
C GLY A 240 22.18 -34.03 -29.03
N ALA A 241 22.73 -33.94 -27.80
CA ALA A 241 23.92 -33.17 -27.36
C ALA A 241 23.86 -31.64 -27.08
N ASP A 242 24.29 -31.34 -25.84
CA ASP A 242 25.11 -30.22 -25.32
C ASP A 242 25.08 -28.82 -25.95
N VAL A 243 25.03 -27.78 -25.10
CA VAL A 243 26.05 -26.69 -25.00
C VAL A 243 25.61 -25.56 -24.05
N GLN A 244 26.46 -25.34 -23.04
CA GLN A 244 26.89 -24.12 -22.33
C GLN A 244 25.94 -22.96 -21.97
N SER A 245 26.03 -22.60 -20.68
CA SER A 245 25.73 -21.28 -20.13
C SER A 245 26.54 -20.15 -20.77
N PRO A 246 26.01 -18.92 -20.72
CA PRO A 246 26.84 -17.78 -20.36
C PRO A 246 26.26 -17.03 -19.16
N SER A 247 27.17 -16.74 -18.22
CA SER A 247 27.03 -15.76 -17.15
C SER A 247 26.95 -14.35 -17.74
N SER A 248 26.06 -13.51 -17.22
CA SER A 248 26.26 -12.06 -17.25
C SER A 248 25.47 -11.36 -16.14
N ALA A 249 26.15 -10.40 -15.53
CA ALA A 249 25.81 -9.64 -14.34
C ALA A 249 24.67 -8.63 -14.58
N GLY A 250 23.95 -8.30 -13.51
CA GLY A 250 23.02 -7.18 -13.46
C GLY A 250 22.87 -6.67 -12.02
N GLY A 251 23.42 -5.47 -11.76
CA GLY A 251 23.28 -4.73 -10.51
C GLY A 251 21.87 -4.14 -10.31
N PRO A 252 21.65 -3.38 -9.22
CA PRO A 252 20.34 -3.11 -8.66
C PRO A 252 19.56 -2.04 -9.43
N PRO A 253 18.22 -2.05 -9.41
CA PRO A 253 17.45 -0.98 -10.04
C PRO A 253 17.32 0.22 -9.11
N SER A 254 17.71 1.39 -9.61
CA SER A 254 17.23 2.68 -9.13
C SER A 254 16.57 3.41 -10.31
N ILE A 255 15.32 3.84 -10.08
CA ILE A 255 14.66 5.05 -10.56
C ILE A 255 14.94 5.50 -12.01
N GLY A 256 13.91 5.35 -12.86
CA GLY A 256 13.53 6.34 -13.88
C GLY A 256 14.45 6.49 -15.10
N GLY A 257 14.07 5.84 -16.21
CA GLY A 257 14.61 6.15 -17.54
C GLY A 257 14.29 5.04 -18.54
N ASP A 258 13.53 5.37 -19.57
CA ASP A 258 13.28 4.50 -20.72
C ASP A 258 14.60 4.01 -21.32
N SER A 259 14.71 2.70 -21.52
CA SER A 259 15.75 2.07 -22.35
C SER A 259 15.24 0.72 -22.85
N ASP A 260 14.63 0.78 -24.03
CA ASP A 260 14.25 -0.36 -24.85
C ASP A 260 15.50 -1.06 -25.42
N ALA A 261 15.60 -2.38 -25.23
CA ALA A 261 16.41 -3.29 -26.04
C ALA A 261 16.09 -4.75 -25.69
N GLY A 262 15.01 -5.30 -26.27
CA GLY A 262 14.67 -6.72 -26.14
C GLY A 262 13.29 -7.05 -26.69
N GLY A 263 13.11 -6.88 -28.01
CA GLY A 263 11.83 -7.01 -28.72
C GLY A 263 11.21 -8.41 -28.66
N GLY A 264 10.45 -8.65 -27.61
CA GLY A 264 9.24 -9.48 -27.62
C GLY A 264 8.15 -8.69 -26.89
N PRO A 265 6.86 -8.79 -27.25
CA PRO A 265 5.82 -8.10 -26.51
C PRO A 265 5.87 -8.56 -25.05
N ALA A 266 6.19 -7.63 -24.14
CA ALA A 266 6.17 -7.89 -22.70
C ALA A 266 4.82 -8.50 -22.34
N GLN A 267 4.83 -9.70 -21.75
CA GLN A 267 3.58 -10.34 -21.37
C GLN A 267 2.84 -9.47 -20.36
N PRO A 268 1.50 -9.34 -20.51
CA PRO A 268 0.73 -8.51 -19.60
C PRO A 268 0.77 -9.09 -18.19
N VAL A 269 1.09 -8.24 -17.22
CA VAL A 269 1.02 -8.59 -15.80
C VAL A 269 -0.43 -8.82 -15.42
N ILE A 270 -0.70 -9.94 -14.76
CA ILE A 270 -2.00 -10.25 -14.18
C ILE A 270 -1.91 -9.91 -12.69
N HIS A 271 -2.65 -8.90 -12.28
CA HIS A 271 -2.73 -8.47 -10.89
C HIS A 271 -3.58 -9.46 -10.09
N ALA A 272 -3.16 -9.73 -8.85
CA ALA A 272 -3.98 -10.50 -7.93
C ALA A 272 -5.23 -9.69 -7.51
N PRO A 273 -6.34 -10.36 -7.20
CA PRO A 273 -7.45 -9.74 -6.48
C PRO A 273 -6.97 -9.14 -5.15
N ALA A 274 -7.49 -7.97 -4.78
CA ALA A 274 -7.12 -7.22 -3.58
C ALA A 274 -7.13 -8.09 -2.31
N MET A 275 -8.24 -8.82 -2.08
CA MET A 275 -8.45 -9.69 -0.93
C MET A 275 -7.52 -10.92 -0.87
N ARG A 276 -6.63 -11.07 -1.86
CA ARG A 276 -5.66 -12.16 -1.98
C ARG A 276 -4.24 -11.64 -2.26
N SER A 277 -3.98 -10.34 -2.06
CA SER A 277 -2.68 -9.73 -2.36
C SER A 277 -1.81 -9.55 -1.13
N PHE A 278 -0.61 -10.12 -1.17
CA PHE A 278 0.42 -9.82 -0.17
C PHE A 278 0.84 -8.35 -0.21
N LYS A 279 0.82 -7.69 -1.37
CA LYS A 279 1.22 -6.29 -1.50
C LYS A 279 0.26 -5.35 -0.79
N LEU A 280 -1.05 -5.55 -0.97
CA LEU A 280 -2.05 -4.74 -0.24
C LEU A 280 -1.90 -4.91 1.27
N LEU A 281 -1.58 -6.12 1.73
CA LEU A 281 -1.36 -6.39 3.14
C LEU A 281 -0.15 -5.64 3.72
N GLN A 282 0.84 -5.25 2.92
CA GLN A 282 1.98 -4.44 3.37
C GLN A 282 1.56 -3.06 3.89
N ASP A 283 0.49 -2.48 3.34
CA ASP A 283 -0.04 -1.16 3.73
C ASP A 283 -1.03 -1.22 4.90
N CYS A 284 -1.58 -2.40 5.20
CA CYS A 284 -2.56 -2.61 6.25
C CYS A 284 -2.05 -2.27 7.67
N PRO A 285 -0.85 -2.74 8.10
CA PRO A 285 -0.26 -2.37 9.39
C PRO A 285 -0.24 -0.85 9.66
N ALA A 286 0.26 -0.06 8.69
CA ALA A 286 0.34 1.40 8.85
C ALA A 286 -1.05 2.05 8.89
N SER A 287 -1.97 1.56 8.07
CA SER A 287 -3.35 2.02 8.01
C SER A 287 -4.11 1.77 9.32
N ILE A 288 -3.98 0.57 9.90
CA ILE A 288 -4.55 0.24 11.22
C ILE A 288 -3.97 1.15 12.31
N VAL A 289 -2.65 1.35 12.33
CA VAL A 289 -2.01 2.25 13.32
C VAL A 289 -2.57 3.67 13.20
N PHE A 290 -2.75 4.17 11.99
CA PHE A 290 -3.34 5.49 11.76
C PHE A 290 -4.77 5.57 12.33
N ILE A 291 -5.61 4.56 12.06
CA ILE A 291 -6.97 4.47 12.60
C ILE A 291 -6.95 4.42 14.12
N PHE A 292 -6.08 3.61 14.73
CA PHE A 292 -5.96 3.50 16.20
C PHE A 292 -5.48 4.79 16.86
N GLN A 293 -4.59 5.55 16.21
CA GLN A 293 -4.16 6.86 16.69
C GLN A 293 -5.28 7.91 16.62
N THR A 294 -6.15 7.78 15.64
CA THR A 294 -7.27 8.70 15.37
C THR A 294 -8.47 8.39 16.28
N TYR A 295 -8.87 7.12 16.35
CA TYR A 295 -10.07 6.64 17.05
C TYR A 295 -9.69 5.76 18.24
N ARG A 296 -9.06 6.37 19.26
CA ARG A 296 -8.51 5.66 20.43
C ARG A 296 -9.47 4.71 21.16
N PRO A 297 -10.79 4.98 21.30
CA PRO A 297 -11.70 4.06 21.98
C PRO A 297 -11.79 2.68 21.33
N LEU A 298 -11.50 2.57 20.04
CA LEU A 298 -11.61 1.31 19.29
C LEU A 298 -10.43 0.36 19.52
N VAL A 299 -9.31 0.86 20.04
CA VAL A 299 -8.03 0.15 20.07
C VAL A 299 -8.10 -1.15 20.87
N ASN A 300 -8.70 -1.13 22.06
CA ASN A 300 -8.79 -2.33 22.90
C ASN A 300 -9.64 -3.44 22.26
N LYS A 301 -10.79 -3.08 21.64
CA LYS A 301 -11.63 -4.03 20.89
C LYS A 301 -10.88 -4.58 19.68
N ALA A 302 -10.13 -3.74 18.98
CA ALA A 302 -9.42 -4.16 17.78
C ALA A 302 -8.19 -5.04 18.11
N ILE A 303 -7.49 -4.81 19.21
CA ILE A 303 -6.38 -5.66 19.67
C ILE A 303 -6.83 -7.12 19.84
N THR A 304 -7.99 -7.36 20.45
CA THR A 304 -8.48 -8.74 20.68
C THR A 304 -8.83 -9.48 19.38
N ILE A 305 -9.11 -8.75 18.31
CA ILE A 305 -9.41 -9.30 16.98
C ILE A 305 -8.12 -9.46 16.17
N PHE A 306 -7.29 -8.42 16.09
CA PHE A 306 -6.14 -8.39 15.18
C PHE A 306 -4.93 -9.16 15.69
N VAL A 307 -4.68 -9.21 17.00
CA VAL A 307 -3.48 -9.91 17.52
C VAL A 307 -3.47 -11.38 17.09
N PRO A 308 -4.54 -12.19 17.29
CA PRO A 308 -4.57 -13.56 16.80
C PRO A 308 -4.36 -13.67 15.28
N LEU A 309 -5.06 -12.84 14.50
CA LEU A 309 -4.97 -12.86 13.03
C LEU A 309 -3.57 -12.54 12.51
N VAL A 310 -2.92 -11.56 13.15
CA VAL A 310 -1.54 -11.19 12.85
C VAL A 310 -0.60 -12.34 13.19
N PHE A 311 -0.75 -12.97 14.36
CA PHE A 311 0.09 -14.10 14.74
C PHE A 311 -0.10 -15.29 13.80
N ASP A 312 -1.32 -15.60 13.39
CA ASP A 312 -1.58 -16.64 12.38
C ASP A 312 -0.82 -16.33 11.09
N PHE A 313 -0.90 -15.09 10.60
CA PHE A 313 -0.24 -14.68 9.36
C PHE A 313 1.30 -14.69 9.42
N ILE A 314 1.91 -14.14 10.48
CA ILE A 314 3.38 -14.10 10.60
C ILE A 314 4.00 -15.47 10.88
N GLN A 315 3.19 -16.47 11.25
CA GLN A 315 3.64 -17.86 11.37
C GLN A 315 3.60 -18.62 10.04
N MET A 316 2.87 -18.12 9.04
CA MET A 316 2.77 -18.76 7.73
C MET A 316 4.13 -18.78 7.02
N GLN A 317 4.40 -19.89 6.34
CA GLN A 317 5.65 -20.12 5.62
C GLN A 317 5.36 -20.81 4.28
N ALA A 318 6.16 -20.50 3.27
CA ALA A 318 6.21 -21.31 2.06
C ALA A 318 6.82 -22.67 2.41
N GLU A 319 6.16 -23.76 2.01
CA GLU A 319 6.59 -25.13 2.32
C GLU A 319 8.07 -25.41 1.96
N PRO A 320 8.58 -25.01 0.78
CA PRO A 320 9.98 -25.26 0.44
C PRO A 320 10.97 -24.46 1.31
N GLN A 321 10.56 -23.30 1.84
CA GLN A 321 11.37 -22.51 2.75
C GLN A 321 11.44 -23.16 4.13
N ARG A 322 10.28 -23.61 4.67
CA ARG A 322 10.20 -24.27 5.98
C ARG A 322 11.06 -25.54 6.02
N ARG A 323 10.88 -26.43 5.03
CA ARG A 323 11.69 -27.64 4.88
C ARG A 323 13.19 -27.35 4.80
N LYS A 324 13.58 -26.25 4.15
CA LYS A 324 14.99 -25.87 4.05
C LYS A 324 15.58 -25.53 5.41
N HIS A 325 14.85 -24.77 6.24
CA HIS A 325 15.28 -24.47 7.60
C HIS A 325 15.37 -25.72 8.47
N GLU A 326 14.37 -26.61 8.39
CA GLU A 326 14.35 -27.88 9.13
C GLU A 326 15.49 -28.83 8.72
N SER A 327 15.99 -28.73 7.48
CA SER A 327 17.10 -29.55 6.98
C SER A 327 18.49 -29.09 7.46
N MET A 328 18.59 -27.94 8.13
CA MET A 328 19.88 -27.38 8.54
C MET A 328 20.44 -28.12 9.77
N GLU A 329 21.76 -28.35 9.77
CA GLU A 329 22.45 -28.89 10.94
C GLU A 329 22.36 -27.93 12.13
N PRO A 330 22.32 -28.43 13.39
CA PRO A 330 22.38 -27.59 14.57
C PRO A 330 23.54 -26.59 14.53
N GLY A 331 23.25 -25.31 14.76
CA GLY A 331 24.24 -24.23 14.73
C GLY A 331 24.51 -23.64 13.34
N LYS A 332 23.89 -24.14 12.26
CA LYS A 332 23.93 -23.52 10.93
C LYS A 332 22.57 -22.92 10.57
N SER A 333 22.58 -21.74 9.95
CA SER A 333 21.37 -21.07 9.47
C SER A 333 21.38 -20.92 7.97
N TRP A 334 20.25 -21.20 7.32
CA TRP A 334 20.03 -20.77 5.94
C TRP A 334 19.52 -19.33 5.94
N VAL A 335 20.10 -18.47 5.12
CA VAL A 335 19.68 -17.07 4.99
C VAL A 335 19.40 -16.75 3.52
N GLY A 336 18.21 -16.21 3.27
CA GLY A 336 17.69 -15.87 1.96
C GLY A 336 16.69 -16.89 1.42
N ILE A 337 16.32 -16.70 0.15
CA ILE A 337 15.28 -17.48 -0.52
C ILE A 337 15.78 -18.89 -0.82
N CYS A 338 15.02 -19.92 -0.43
CA CYS A 338 15.31 -21.30 -0.76
C CYS A 338 15.34 -21.52 -2.28
N PRO A 339 16.34 -22.24 -2.83
CA PRO A 339 16.43 -22.50 -4.26
C PRO A 339 15.24 -23.31 -4.82
N GLU A 340 14.58 -24.10 -3.98
CA GLU A 340 13.38 -24.88 -4.36
C GLU A 340 12.17 -23.97 -4.69
N ILE A 341 12.18 -22.70 -4.26
CA ILE A 341 11.13 -21.74 -4.66
C ILE A 341 11.36 -21.34 -6.14
N PRO A 342 10.41 -21.65 -7.04
CA PRO A 342 10.52 -21.32 -8.47
C PRO A 342 10.71 -19.83 -8.69
N LYS A 343 11.49 -19.45 -9.72
CA LYS A 343 11.87 -18.05 -9.99
C LYS A 343 10.64 -17.15 -10.12
N GLU A 344 9.61 -17.63 -10.79
CA GLU A 344 8.32 -16.94 -11.01
C GLU A 344 7.53 -16.70 -9.71
N LYS A 345 7.76 -17.51 -8.65
CA LYS A 345 7.11 -17.37 -7.34
C LYS A 345 7.96 -16.57 -6.34
N ARG A 346 9.20 -16.22 -6.66
CA ARG A 346 10.09 -15.47 -5.76
C ARG A 346 9.56 -14.07 -5.47
N GLY A 347 8.93 -13.40 -6.44
CA GLY A 347 8.29 -12.11 -6.21
C GLY A 347 7.20 -12.20 -5.14
N ALA A 348 6.30 -13.18 -5.26
CA ALA A 348 5.25 -13.40 -4.26
C ALA A 348 5.83 -13.76 -2.87
N PHE A 349 6.92 -14.53 -2.83
CA PHE A 349 7.62 -14.81 -1.57
C PHE A 349 8.19 -13.55 -0.93
N GLN A 350 8.86 -12.70 -1.72
CA GLN A 350 9.36 -11.41 -1.26
C GLN A 350 8.24 -10.50 -0.75
N ASP A 351 7.11 -10.45 -1.45
CA ASP A 351 5.93 -9.68 -1.04
C ASP A 351 5.33 -10.20 0.27
N MET A 352 5.28 -11.53 0.46
CA MET A 352 4.83 -12.16 1.71
C MET A 352 5.76 -11.81 2.88
N VAL A 353 7.08 -11.97 2.71
CA VAL A 353 8.06 -11.65 3.76
C VAL A 353 8.06 -10.16 4.09
N MET A 354 7.88 -9.29 3.08
CA MET A 354 7.70 -7.85 3.30
C MET A 354 6.45 -7.57 4.14
N ALA A 355 5.31 -8.18 3.81
CA ALA A 355 4.08 -8.01 4.57
C ALA A 355 4.23 -8.50 6.02
N GLN A 356 4.89 -9.64 6.24
CA GLN A 356 5.20 -10.14 7.58
C GLN A 356 6.15 -9.18 8.34
N THR A 357 7.14 -8.59 7.66
CA THR A 357 8.05 -7.58 8.23
C THR A 357 7.30 -6.33 8.69
N LYS A 358 6.41 -5.78 7.85
CA LYS A 358 5.57 -4.63 8.23
C LYS A 358 4.62 -4.97 9.37
N THR A 359 4.13 -6.21 9.40
CA THR A 359 3.28 -6.72 10.47
C THR A 359 4.03 -6.85 11.80
N MET A 360 5.31 -7.24 11.79
CA MET A 360 6.17 -7.21 12.98
C MET A 360 6.35 -5.79 13.53
N SER A 361 6.48 -4.77 12.67
CA SER A 361 6.50 -3.37 13.12
C SER A 361 5.19 -2.95 13.78
N PHE A 362 4.05 -3.48 13.31
CA PHE A 362 2.76 -3.27 13.97
C PHE A 362 2.68 -3.93 15.34
N LEU A 363 3.20 -5.15 15.51
CA LEU A 363 3.28 -5.78 16.83
C LEU A 363 4.10 -4.97 17.84
N ALA A 364 5.20 -4.35 17.41
CA ALA A 364 5.97 -3.44 18.25
C ALA A 364 5.13 -2.23 18.71
N TYR A 365 4.29 -1.68 17.83
CA TYR A 365 3.33 -0.64 18.21
C TYR A 365 2.28 -1.15 19.20
N ILE A 366 1.71 -2.33 18.96
CA ILE A 366 0.68 -2.93 19.83
C ILE A 366 1.23 -3.15 21.24
N HIS A 367 2.46 -3.66 21.35
CA HIS A 367 3.14 -3.85 22.64
C HIS A 367 3.29 -2.55 23.42
N ARG A 368 3.62 -1.44 22.73
CA ARG A 368 3.72 -0.12 23.36
C ARG A 368 2.37 0.38 23.88
N VAL A 369 1.28 0.05 23.21
CA VAL A 369 -0.08 0.46 23.60
C VAL A 369 -0.64 -0.44 24.70
N SER A 370 -0.34 -1.74 24.65
CA SER A 370 -0.78 -2.74 25.61
C SER A 370 0.34 -3.74 25.86
N ASN A 371 0.99 -3.62 27.02
CA ASN A 371 2.11 -4.47 27.43
C ASN A 371 1.73 -5.94 27.65
N THR A 372 0.44 -6.23 27.83
CA THR A 372 -0.07 -7.60 28.04
C THR A 372 -0.59 -8.26 26.76
N ALA A 373 -0.76 -7.52 25.67
CA ALA A 373 -1.37 -8.04 24.45
C ALA A 373 -0.59 -9.19 23.80
N LEU A 374 0.74 -9.23 23.99
CA LEU A 374 1.62 -10.24 23.40
C LEU A 374 1.98 -11.38 24.36
N SER A 375 1.54 -11.33 25.62
CA SER A 375 1.98 -12.27 26.66
C SER A 375 1.66 -13.74 26.34
N SER A 376 0.59 -14.01 25.60
CA SER A 376 0.22 -15.37 25.18
C SER A 376 1.10 -15.94 24.06
N TYR A 377 1.91 -15.11 23.39
CA TYR A 377 2.68 -15.49 22.21
C TYR A 377 4.20 -15.43 22.44
N LEU A 378 4.66 -15.22 23.68
CA LEU A 378 6.07 -15.06 23.99
C LEU A 378 6.92 -16.30 23.67
N ASN A 379 6.31 -17.48 23.67
CA ASN A 379 7.01 -18.73 23.36
C ASN A 379 7.30 -18.88 21.86
N VAL A 380 6.56 -18.20 20.98
CA VAL A 380 6.70 -18.31 19.51
C VAL A 380 7.27 -17.06 18.88
N LEU A 381 7.07 -15.89 19.49
CA LEU A 381 7.49 -14.59 18.95
C LEU A 381 9.01 -14.51 18.65
N PRO A 382 9.92 -14.98 19.53
CA PRO A 382 11.35 -14.96 19.25
C PRO A 382 11.73 -15.79 18.02
N GLU A 383 11.17 -16.99 17.90
CA GLU A 383 11.40 -17.89 16.77
C GLU A 383 10.91 -17.27 15.46
N ILE A 384 9.71 -16.66 15.47
CA ILE A 384 9.16 -15.95 14.31
C ILE A 384 10.06 -14.79 13.88
N ALA A 385 10.52 -13.96 14.84
CA ALA A 385 11.37 -12.81 14.54
C ALA A 385 12.69 -13.24 13.87
N VAL A 386 13.33 -14.27 14.41
CA VAL A 386 14.59 -14.81 13.88
C VAL A 386 14.39 -15.52 12.55
N ARG A 387 13.31 -16.30 12.40
CA ARG A 387 12.94 -16.91 11.11
C ARG A 387 12.77 -15.83 10.04
N LEU A 388 12.05 -14.75 10.32
CA LEU A 388 11.87 -13.67 9.35
C LEU A 388 13.20 -13.02 8.94
N MET A 389 14.16 -12.88 9.87
CA MET A 389 15.51 -12.37 9.54
C MET A 389 16.26 -13.29 8.58
N LYS A 390 16.06 -14.61 8.74
CA LYS A 390 16.59 -15.64 7.84
C LYS A 390 15.87 -15.65 6.48
N ASP A 391 14.56 -15.43 6.44
CA ASP A 391 13.77 -15.46 5.20
C ASP A 391 13.95 -14.21 4.33
N CYS A 392 14.36 -13.09 4.92
CA CYS A 392 14.69 -11.88 4.18
C CYS A 392 15.73 -12.16 3.08
N PRO A 393 15.45 -11.80 1.82
CA PRO A 393 16.43 -11.88 0.74
C PRO A 393 17.71 -11.11 1.10
N SER A 394 18.87 -11.61 0.66
CA SER A 394 20.16 -11.03 1.06
C SER A 394 20.38 -9.61 0.54
N GLU A 395 19.75 -9.30 -0.59
CA GLU A 395 19.74 -8.00 -1.25
C GLU A 395 18.71 -7.01 -0.67
N ALA A 396 17.74 -7.48 0.12
CA ALA A 396 16.65 -6.68 0.66
C ALA A 396 17.06 -5.94 1.96
N VAL A 397 18.08 -5.09 1.87
CA VAL A 397 18.67 -4.39 3.03
C VAL A 397 17.64 -3.58 3.82
N ALA A 398 16.72 -2.89 3.13
CA ALA A 398 15.67 -2.10 3.77
C ALA A 398 14.70 -2.96 4.59
N MET A 399 14.31 -4.13 4.06
CA MET A 399 13.43 -5.08 4.75
C MET A 399 14.09 -5.61 6.03
N LYS A 400 15.37 -6.04 5.95
CA LYS A 400 16.13 -6.48 7.12
C LYS A 400 16.26 -5.37 8.17
N ARG A 401 16.55 -4.13 7.75
CA ARG A 401 16.63 -2.97 8.65
C ARG A 401 15.32 -2.78 9.43
N ASP A 402 14.19 -2.78 8.73
CA ASP A 402 12.87 -2.60 9.35
C ASP A 402 12.59 -3.71 10.39
N LEU A 403 12.96 -4.95 10.08
CA LEU A 403 12.80 -6.09 11.00
C LEU A 403 13.71 -6.01 12.23
N ILE A 404 14.96 -5.58 12.06
CA ILE A 404 15.89 -5.34 13.19
C ILE A 404 15.35 -4.23 14.09
N ILE A 405 14.83 -3.14 13.52
CA ILE A 405 14.22 -2.05 14.30
C ILE A 405 13.00 -2.54 15.08
N ALA A 406 12.10 -3.28 14.43
CA ALA A 406 10.92 -3.84 15.08
C ALA A 406 11.31 -4.80 16.22
N THR A 407 12.28 -5.68 15.98
CA THR A 407 12.79 -6.61 16.99
C THR A 407 13.45 -5.87 18.15
N ARG A 408 14.27 -4.86 17.88
CA ARG A 408 14.91 -4.04 18.91
C ARG A 408 13.88 -3.39 19.83
N HIS A 409 12.78 -2.87 19.31
CA HIS A 409 11.72 -2.30 20.14
C HIS A 409 11.06 -3.33 21.05
N ILE A 410 10.88 -4.57 20.58
CA ILE A 410 10.37 -5.67 21.42
C ILE A 410 11.41 -6.05 22.49
N LEU A 411 12.70 -6.13 22.16
CA LEU A 411 13.79 -6.44 23.09
C LEU A 411 14.01 -5.36 24.17
N GLN A 412 13.62 -4.12 23.90
CA GLN A 412 13.69 -3.04 24.88
C GLN A 412 12.61 -3.14 25.98
N SER A 413 11.70 -4.09 25.88
CA SER A 413 10.64 -4.35 26.85
C SER A 413 10.99 -5.45 27.86
N ASP A 414 10.04 -5.81 28.72
CA ASP A 414 10.10 -6.96 29.61
C ASP A 414 10.13 -8.32 28.89
N LEU A 415 9.77 -8.37 27.60
CA LEU A 415 9.74 -9.59 26.79
C LEU A 415 11.12 -10.12 26.37
N ARG A 416 12.20 -9.40 26.70
CA ARG A 416 13.57 -9.69 26.26
C ARG A 416 14.08 -11.07 26.66
N THR A 417 13.68 -11.56 27.83
CA THR A 417 14.13 -12.86 28.36
C THR A 417 13.63 -14.02 27.50
N ALA A 418 12.49 -13.87 26.81
CA ALA A 418 12.00 -14.87 25.88
C ALA A 418 12.95 -15.11 24.69
N PHE A 419 13.75 -14.10 24.31
CA PHE A 419 14.70 -14.19 23.20
C PHE A 419 16.01 -14.91 23.55
N LEU A 420 16.23 -15.30 24.81
CA LEU A 420 17.43 -16.04 25.20
C LEU A 420 17.54 -17.40 24.51
N SER A 421 16.40 -18.04 24.23
CA SER A 421 16.35 -19.28 23.46
C SER A 421 16.91 -19.15 22.04
N GLN A 422 17.01 -17.92 21.51
CA GLN A 422 17.45 -17.63 20.15
C GLN A 422 18.81 -16.91 20.10
N ILE A 423 19.47 -16.69 21.25
CA ILE A 423 20.67 -15.85 21.31
C ILE A 423 21.80 -16.38 20.42
N ASP A 424 22.02 -17.69 20.39
CA ASP A 424 23.08 -18.31 19.57
C ASP A 424 22.84 -18.07 18.08
N THR A 425 21.57 -18.07 17.65
CA THR A 425 21.22 -17.75 16.27
C THR A 425 21.32 -16.26 15.97
N LEU A 426 21.03 -15.41 16.96
CA LEU A 426 21.17 -13.95 16.83
C LEU A 426 22.64 -13.51 16.81
N LEU A 427 23.56 -14.27 17.42
CA LEU A 427 25.00 -14.04 17.36
C LEU A 427 25.61 -14.37 15.99
N ASP A 428 24.90 -15.12 15.13
CA ASP A 428 25.29 -15.34 13.74
C ASP A 428 25.11 -14.04 12.93
N GLU A 429 26.23 -13.41 12.57
CA GLU A 429 26.25 -12.15 11.81
C GLU A 429 25.51 -12.27 10.47
N HIS A 430 25.48 -13.45 9.85
CA HIS A 430 24.80 -13.68 8.57
C HIS A 430 23.27 -13.61 8.71
N VAL A 431 22.72 -14.01 9.86
CA VAL A 431 21.28 -13.92 10.13
C VAL A 431 20.85 -12.45 10.15
N LEU A 432 21.60 -11.60 10.86
CA LEU A 432 21.27 -10.19 11.01
C LEU A 432 21.61 -9.36 9.77
N THR A 433 22.79 -9.55 9.19
CA THR A 433 23.28 -8.68 8.10
C THR A 433 22.99 -9.22 6.70
N GLY A 434 22.73 -10.53 6.58
CA GLY A 434 22.57 -11.22 5.30
C GLY A 434 23.91 -11.57 4.64
N ASN A 435 23.83 -12.09 3.40
CA ASN A 435 25.01 -12.52 2.65
C ASN A 435 25.54 -11.45 1.67
N SER A 436 24.92 -10.28 1.60
CA SER A 436 25.33 -9.20 0.70
C SER A 436 26.34 -8.27 1.36
N VAL A 437 27.35 -7.83 0.60
CA VAL A 437 28.35 -6.84 1.07
C VAL A 437 27.67 -5.54 1.49
N THR A 438 26.70 -5.08 0.71
CA THR A 438 25.93 -3.87 1.03
C THR A 438 25.13 -4.00 2.33
N GLY A 439 24.48 -5.15 2.55
CA GLY A 439 23.76 -5.42 3.80
C GLY A 439 24.71 -5.45 4.99
N HIS A 440 25.85 -6.10 4.83
CA HIS A 440 26.91 -6.17 5.84
C HIS A 440 27.42 -4.79 6.26
N GLU A 441 27.73 -3.90 5.33
CA GLU A 441 28.22 -2.56 5.67
C GLU A 441 27.15 -1.68 6.33
N ASN A 442 25.90 -1.75 5.85
CA ASN A 442 24.85 -0.84 6.29
C ASN A 442 24.11 -1.29 7.56
N LEU A 443 23.99 -2.61 7.80
CA LEU A 443 23.20 -3.15 8.90
C LEU A 443 24.03 -3.48 10.14
N ARG A 444 25.34 -3.72 10.00
CA ARG A 444 26.20 -4.14 11.11
C ARG A 444 26.14 -3.20 12.32
N PRO A 445 26.21 -1.86 12.19
CA PRO A 445 26.13 -0.97 13.36
C PRO A 445 24.82 -1.13 14.13
N LEU A 446 23.70 -1.25 13.43
CA LEU A 446 22.37 -1.40 14.02
C LEU A 446 22.20 -2.78 14.66
N ALA A 447 22.58 -3.83 13.94
CA ALA A 447 22.54 -5.20 14.40
C ALA A 447 23.35 -5.39 15.69
N PHE A 448 24.60 -4.92 15.70
CA PHE A 448 25.48 -5.06 16.85
C PHE A 448 25.06 -4.17 18.02
N SER A 449 24.50 -2.98 17.77
CA SER A 449 23.91 -2.17 18.84
C SER A 449 22.73 -2.91 19.50
N MET A 450 21.84 -3.54 18.72
CA MET A 450 20.74 -4.33 19.25
C MET A 450 21.22 -5.54 20.06
N LEU A 451 22.21 -6.27 19.54
CA LEU A 451 22.81 -7.41 20.23
C LEU A 451 23.52 -7.01 21.52
N ALA A 452 24.32 -5.95 21.49
CA ALA A 452 25.00 -5.43 22.66
C ALA A 452 24.00 -5.04 23.75
N ASP A 453 22.91 -4.37 23.38
CA ASP A 453 21.81 -4.06 24.30
C ASP A 453 21.21 -5.34 24.90
N LEU A 454 20.93 -6.37 24.08
CA LEU A 454 20.35 -7.63 24.54
C LEU A 454 21.28 -8.37 25.52
N ILE A 455 22.55 -8.54 25.14
CA ILE A 455 23.59 -9.23 25.93
C ILE A 455 23.82 -8.49 27.24
N HIS A 456 23.91 -7.16 27.21
CA HIS A 456 24.12 -6.35 28.41
C HIS A 456 23.00 -6.57 29.44
N HIS A 457 21.75 -6.57 28.99
CA HIS A 457 20.60 -6.72 29.88
C HIS A 457 20.39 -8.15 30.38
N CYS A 458 20.79 -9.16 29.61
CA CYS A 458 20.57 -10.56 29.97
C CYS A 458 21.85 -11.26 30.47
N ARG A 459 22.94 -10.51 30.68
CA ARG A 459 24.27 -11.03 31.01
C ARG A 459 24.28 -12.05 32.15
N ALA A 460 23.42 -11.88 33.16
CA ALA A 460 23.32 -12.76 34.32
C ALA A 460 22.71 -14.14 34.00
N GLU A 461 22.00 -14.26 32.89
CA GLU A 461 21.28 -15.47 32.46
C GLU A 461 22.01 -16.21 31.33
N LEU A 462 23.14 -15.69 30.86
CA LEU A 462 23.94 -16.30 29.79
C LEU A 462 24.83 -17.42 30.31
N THR A 463 24.97 -18.48 29.51
CA THR A 463 25.89 -19.57 29.80
C THR A 463 27.34 -19.16 29.56
N LEU A 464 28.31 -19.87 30.16
CA LEU A 464 29.73 -19.56 29.99
C LEU A 464 30.22 -19.59 28.53
N PRO A 465 29.74 -20.49 27.64
CA PRO A 465 30.09 -20.44 26.21
C PRO A 465 29.50 -19.24 25.45
N GLN A 466 28.42 -18.64 25.96
CA GLN A 466 27.75 -17.48 25.34
C GLN A 466 28.35 -16.14 25.77
N LEU A 467 29.02 -16.11 26.93
CA LEU A 467 29.77 -14.97 27.47
C LEU A 467 31.18 -14.91 26.87
#